data_AF-A0A1I8Q3M5-F1
#
_entry.id   AF-A0A1I8Q3M5-F1
#
_cell.length_a   1.000
_cell.length_b   1.000
_cell.length_c   1.000
_cell.angle_alpha   90.00
_cell.angle_beta   90.00
_cell.angle_gamma   90.00
#
_symmetry.space_group_name_H-M   'P 1'
#
loop_
_entity.id
_entity.type
_entity.pdbx_description
1 polymer ?
#
loop_
_entity_poly.entity_id
_entity_poly.type
_entity_poly.pdbx_seq_one_letter_code
_entity_poly.pdbx_strand_id
1 'polypeptide(L)'
;MALKDKKIPLEEQIKNAMQSYLGQQLICIDILSNMKFIGLFVILALCAVSFASIRSGNFTHPDHPGKCVYGNLILSPGEAGYPDDKCVRVLCFKENGYGKVHGCGAMAVEPPCVFGDYVNRNAQYPDCCEKHVICPEAV
;
A
#
# COMPACT_ATOMS: atom_id res chain seq x y z
N MET A 1 -27.71 -24.00 -58.82
CA MET A 1 -26.77 -22.92 -58.44
C MET A 1 -25.57 -23.57 -57.77
N ALA A 2 -24.37 -23.35 -58.33
CA ALA A 2 -23.18 -24.16 -58.11
C ALA A 2 -22.50 -23.90 -56.75
N LEU A 3 -22.19 -24.97 -56.01
CA LEU A 3 -21.19 -24.95 -54.95
C LEU A 3 -19.81 -25.02 -55.63
N LYS A 4 -19.08 -23.90 -55.67
CA LYS A 4 -17.66 -23.88 -56.06
C LYS A 4 -16.84 -24.14 -54.79
N ASP A 5 -16.28 -25.34 -54.68
CA ASP A 5 -15.17 -25.62 -53.77
C ASP A 5 -13.99 -24.70 -54.12
N LYS A 6 -13.80 -23.65 -53.32
CA LYS A 6 -12.67 -22.72 -53.46
C LYS A 6 -11.43 -23.39 -52.86
N LYS A 7 -10.77 -24.26 -53.63
CA LYS A 7 -9.48 -24.85 -53.29
C LYS A 7 -8.44 -23.72 -53.22
N ILE A 8 -8.12 -23.25 -52.02
CA ILE A 8 -7.10 -22.21 -51.85
C ILE A 8 -5.73 -22.81 -52.21
N PRO A 9 -4.90 -22.11 -53.01
CA PRO A 9 -3.65 -22.63 -53.52
C PRO A 9 -2.67 -22.94 -52.38
N LEU A 10 -1.91 -24.03 -52.51
CA LEU A 10 -0.97 -24.52 -51.50
C LEU A 10 0.07 -23.46 -51.10
N GLU A 11 0.50 -22.63 -52.05
CA GLU A 11 1.35 -21.45 -51.82
C GLU A 11 0.78 -20.48 -50.77
N GLU A 12 -0.53 -20.27 -50.78
CA GLU A 12 -1.20 -19.32 -49.89
C GLU A 12 -1.50 -19.94 -48.52
N GLN A 13 -1.72 -21.26 -48.46
CA GLN A 13 -1.72 -22.02 -47.21
C GLN A 13 -0.34 -21.93 -46.52
N ILE A 14 0.75 -22.10 -47.28
CA ILE A 14 2.12 -22.04 -46.75
C ILE A 14 2.45 -20.61 -46.27
N LYS A 15 2.07 -19.56 -47.02
CA LYS A 15 2.28 -18.16 -46.59
C LYS A 15 1.56 -17.84 -45.29
N ASN A 16 0.29 -18.25 -45.16
CA ASN A 16 -0.49 -18.01 -43.94
C ASN A 16 0.05 -18.79 -42.75
N ALA A 17 0.45 -20.05 -42.93
CA ALA A 17 1.10 -20.85 -41.88
C ALA A 17 2.45 -20.25 -41.48
N MET A 18 3.25 -19.79 -42.44
CA MET A 18 4.55 -19.17 -42.18
C MET A 18 4.41 -17.81 -41.48
N GLN A 19 3.42 -16.99 -41.83
CA GLN A 19 3.09 -15.75 -41.09
C GLN A 19 2.60 -16.02 -39.66
N SER A 20 1.81 -17.08 -39.45
CA SER A 20 1.39 -17.51 -38.11
C SER A 20 2.58 -17.95 -37.26
N TYR A 21 3.51 -18.71 -37.84
CA TYR A 21 4.74 -19.16 -37.15
C TYR A 21 5.69 -18.00 -36.85
N LEU A 22 5.85 -17.03 -37.76
CA LEU A 22 6.67 -15.84 -37.54
C LEU A 22 6.07 -14.94 -36.44
N GLY A 23 4.73 -14.79 -36.43
CA GLY A 23 4.02 -14.09 -35.36
C GLY A 23 4.17 -14.76 -34.01
N GLN A 24 4.05 -16.09 -33.96
CA GLN A 24 4.23 -16.87 -32.73
C GLN A 24 5.69 -16.86 -32.23
N GLN A 25 6.68 -16.82 -33.13
CA GLN A 25 8.09 -16.63 -32.76
C GLN A 25 8.38 -15.24 -32.21
N LEU A 26 7.84 -14.17 -32.83
CA LEU A 26 8.01 -12.80 -32.34
C LEU A 26 7.44 -12.63 -30.93
N ILE A 27 6.24 -13.16 -30.68
CA ILE A 27 5.59 -13.12 -29.36
C ILE A 27 6.45 -13.81 -28.28
N CYS A 28 7.07 -14.95 -28.58
CA CYS A 28 7.95 -15.63 -27.64
C CYS A 28 9.23 -14.81 -27.32
N ILE A 29 9.80 -14.12 -28.32
CA ILE A 29 10.98 -13.25 -28.13
C ILE A 29 10.60 -12.03 -27.29
N ASP A 30 9.44 -11.42 -27.55
CA ASP A 30 8.92 -10.33 -26.74
C ASP A 30 8.66 -10.77 -25.29
N ILE A 31 8.07 -11.96 -25.07
CA ILE A 31 7.85 -12.52 -23.72
C ILE A 31 9.19 -12.76 -23.00
N LEU A 32 10.18 -13.36 -23.66
CA LEU A 32 11.50 -13.65 -23.07
C LEU A 32 12.30 -12.37 -22.74
N SER A 33 12.18 -11.33 -23.58
CA SER A 33 12.75 -9.99 -23.31
C SER A 33 12.05 -9.30 -22.13
N ASN A 34 10.72 -9.43 -22.06
CA ASN A 34 9.88 -8.83 -21.03
C ASN A 34 9.96 -9.51 -19.66
N MET A 35 10.39 -10.78 -19.55
CA MET A 35 10.57 -11.47 -18.25
C MET A 35 11.52 -10.73 -17.29
N LYS A 36 12.56 -10.08 -17.81
CA LYS A 36 13.49 -9.26 -17.01
C LYS A 36 12.83 -7.98 -16.49
N PHE A 37 11.99 -7.36 -17.31
CA PHE A 37 11.24 -6.16 -16.92
C PHE A 37 10.13 -6.49 -15.93
N ILE A 38 9.42 -7.62 -16.12
CA ILE A 38 8.41 -8.11 -15.18
C ILE A 38 9.03 -8.35 -13.80
N GLY A 39 10.20 -9.00 -13.74
CA GLY A 39 10.92 -9.20 -12.47
C GLY A 39 11.27 -7.88 -11.77
N LEU A 40 11.78 -6.89 -12.52
CA LEU A 40 12.07 -5.57 -12.00
C LEU A 40 10.83 -4.84 -11.47
N PHE A 41 9.71 -4.87 -12.22
CA PHE A 41 8.44 -4.28 -11.80
C PHE A 41 7.89 -4.93 -10.52
N VAL A 42 8.01 -6.26 -10.38
CA VAL A 42 7.60 -6.98 -9.16
C VAL A 42 8.46 -6.57 -7.96
N ILE A 43 9.78 -6.44 -8.12
CA ILE A 43 10.68 -6.01 -7.04
C ILE A 43 10.37 -4.57 -6.61
N LEU A 44 10.19 -3.65 -7.56
CA LEU A 44 9.79 -2.27 -7.29
C LEU A 44 8.44 -2.18 -6.57
N ALA A 45 7.46 -3.00 -6.98
CA ALA A 45 6.17 -3.07 -6.31
C ALA A 45 6.27 -3.59 -4.86
N LEU A 46 7.16 -4.57 -4.61
CA LEU A 46 7.43 -5.08 -3.26
C LEU A 46 8.15 -4.06 -2.37
N CYS A 47 9.03 -3.22 -2.92
CA CYS A 47 9.71 -2.17 -2.17
C CYS A 47 8.81 -0.97 -1.82
N ALA A 48 7.63 -0.84 -2.42
CA ALA A 48 6.72 0.28 -2.18
C ALA A 48 5.91 0.16 -0.88
N VAL A 49 6.05 -0.93 -0.11
CA VAL A 49 5.43 -1.08 1.22
C VAL A 49 6.06 -0.11 2.21
N SER A 50 5.54 1.11 2.23
CA SER A 50 5.99 2.19 3.10
C SER A 50 5.54 1.91 4.53
N PHE A 51 6.47 1.89 5.49
CA PHE A 51 6.18 1.89 6.93
C PHE A 51 5.70 3.26 7.42
N ALA A 52 4.64 3.79 6.81
CA ALA A 52 4.05 5.06 7.23
C ALA A 52 2.99 4.79 8.30
N SER A 53 3.25 5.16 9.55
CA SER A 53 2.22 5.21 10.61
C SER A 53 1.38 6.50 10.55
N ILE A 54 1.41 7.21 9.42
CA ILE A 54 0.67 8.43 9.18
C ILE A 54 -0.41 8.16 8.13
N ARG A 55 -1.67 8.32 8.54
CA ARG A 55 -2.83 8.25 7.64
C ARG A 55 -3.32 9.66 7.34
N SER A 56 -3.30 10.06 6.08
CA SER A 56 -3.90 11.32 5.61
C SER A 56 -5.30 11.03 5.05
N GLY A 57 -6.26 11.94 5.25
CA GLY A 57 -7.61 11.77 4.72
C GLY A 57 -8.56 12.90 5.09
N ASN A 58 -9.79 12.82 4.58
CA ASN A 58 -10.88 13.72 4.97
C ASN A 58 -11.69 13.07 6.10
N PHE A 59 -11.85 13.79 7.20
CA PHE A 59 -12.53 13.40 8.42
C PHE A 59 -13.77 14.27 8.61
N THR A 60 -14.63 14.36 7.60
CA THR A 60 -15.84 15.19 7.66
C THR A 60 -16.99 14.45 8.34
N HIS A 61 -17.86 15.19 9.04
CA HIS A 61 -19.10 14.65 9.59
C HIS A 61 -20.26 15.61 9.31
N PRO A 62 -21.47 15.12 8.95
CA PRO A 62 -22.63 15.96 8.68
C PRO A 62 -23.00 16.91 9.84
N ASP A 63 -22.90 16.42 11.08
CA ASP A 63 -23.25 17.20 12.28
C ASP A 63 -22.19 18.24 12.66
N HIS A 64 -21.00 18.17 12.07
CA HIS A 64 -19.88 19.08 12.36
C HIS A 64 -19.23 19.56 11.06
N PRO A 65 -19.94 20.36 10.25
CA PRO A 65 -19.39 20.91 9.01
C PRO A 65 -18.21 21.84 9.33
N GLY A 66 -17.19 21.84 8.47
CA GLY A 66 -16.01 22.67 8.66
C GLY A 66 -14.94 22.08 9.60
N LYS A 67 -15.21 20.93 10.22
CA LYS A 67 -14.35 20.33 11.27
C LYS A 67 -13.87 18.93 10.89
N CYS A 68 -12.80 18.49 11.54
CA CYS A 68 -12.33 17.11 11.48
C CYS A 68 -12.93 16.33 12.65
N VAL A 69 -13.62 15.23 12.35
CA VAL A 69 -14.22 14.32 13.33
C VAL A 69 -13.55 12.96 13.24
N TYR A 70 -12.94 12.53 14.34
CA TYR A 70 -12.24 11.24 14.44
C TYR A 70 -12.63 10.53 15.75
N GLY A 71 -13.53 9.55 15.65
CA GLY A 71 -14.14 8.93 16.84
C GLY A 71 -14.94 9.97 17.62
N ASN A 72 -14.63 10.14 18.90
CA ASN A 72 -15.25 11.14 19.77
C ASN A 72 -14.55 12.51 19.73
N LEU A 73 -13.46 12.64 18.96
CA LEU A 73 -12.67 13.86 18.88
C LEU A 73 -13.15 14.74 17.73
N ILE A 74 -13.48 16.00 18.05
CA ILE A 74 -13.88 17.03 17.08
C ILE A 74 -12.84 18.14 17.11
N LEU A 75 -12.18 18.39 15.99
CA LEU A 75 -11.11 19.38 15.84
C LEU A 75 -11.48 20.44 14.81
N SER A 76 -11.22 21.69 15.13
CA SER A 76 -11.25 22.81 14.20
C SER A 76 -9.96 22.82 13.37
N PRO A 77 -9.96 23.45 12.18
CA PRO A 77 -8.75 23.58 11.37
C PRO A 77 -7.61 24.25 12.16
N GLY A 78 -6.42 23.65 12.11
CA GLY A 78 -5.25 24.08 12.88
C GLY A 78 -5.11 23.37 14.23
N GLU A 79 -6.16 22.69 14.72
CA GLU A 79 -6.12 21.99 15.99
C GLU A 79 -5.55 20.57 15.88
N ALA A 80 -5.01 20.11 17.00
CA ALA A 80 -4.57 18.74 17.19
C ALA A 80 -5.21 18.18 18.46
N GLY A 81 -5.45 16.87 18.48
CA GLY A 81 -5.98 16.21 19.67
C GLY A 81 -5.70 14.72 19.71
N TYR A 82 -6.14 14.12 20.81
CA TYR A 82 -5.87 12.75 21.18
C TYR A 82 -7.21 12.08 21.51
N PRO A 83 -7.64 11.05 20.75
CA PRO A 83 -8.82 10.29 21.09
C PRO A 83 -8.55 9.37 22.28
N ASP A 84 -9.51 9.26 23.20
CA ASP A 84 -9.34 8.51 24.46
C ASP A 84 -9.17 6.99 24.27
N ASP A 85 -9.66 6.44 23.16
CA ASP A 85 -9.70 5.00 22.89
C ASP A 85 -8.50 4.50 22.06
N LYS A 86 -7.63 5.40 21.56
CA LYS A 86 -6.56 5.05 20.62
C LYS A 86 -5.28 5.82 20.91
N CYS A 87 -4.15 5.09 20.82
CA CYS A 87 -2.82 5.67 20.88
C CYS A 87 -2.43 6.33 19.53
N VAL A 88 -3.08 7.45 19.22
CA VAL A 88 -2.82 8.25 18.01
C VAL A 88 -2.92 9.73 18.31
N ARG A 89 -2.31 10.55 17.45
CA ARG A 89 -2.53 12.00 17.42
C ARG A 89 -3.23 12.38 16.12
N VAL A 90 -4.32 13.13 16.22
CA VAL A 90 -5.07 13.65 15.07
C VAL A 90 -4.73 15.11 14.86
N LEU A 91 -4.50 15.51 13.62
CA LEU A 91 -4.19 16.87 13.18
C LEU A 91 -5.24 17.28 12.15
N CYS A 92 -5.97 18.36 12.40
CA CYS A 92 -6.90 18.94 11.44
C CYS A 92 -6.24 20.12 10.72
N PHE A 93 -6.23 20.13 9.39
CA PHE A 93 -5.52 21.18 8.64
C PHE A 93 -6.45 22.15 7.93
N LYS A 94 -7.61 21.71 7.46
CA LYS A 94 -8.48 22.49 6.58
C LYS A 94 -9.95 22.31 6.94
N GLU A 95 -10.75 23.31 6.60
CA GLU A 95 -12.22 23.31 6.80
C GLU A 95 -12.94 22.23 6.01
N ASN A 96 -12.35 21.69 4.94
CA ASN A 96 -12.90 20.55 4.22
C ASN A 96 -12.72 19.20 4.96
N GLY A 97 -12.32 19.24 6.24
CA GLY A 97 -12.07 18.06 7.08
C GLY A 97 -10.76 17.34 6.77
N TYR A 98 -9.88 17.91 5.93
CA TYR A 98 -8.60 17.28 5.63
C TYR A 98 -7.67 17.29 6.84
N GLY A 99 -7.18 16.11 7.21
CA GLY A 99 -6.35 15.90 8.40
C GLY A 99 -5.33 14.78 8.23
N LYS A 100 -4.53 14.58 9.27
CA LYS A 100 -3.61 13.45 9.44
C LYS A 100 -3.82 12.79 10.78
N VAL A 101 -3.67 11.47 10.81
CA VAL A 101 -3.65 10.66 12.02
C VAL A 101 -2.28 10.02 12.11
N HIS A 102 -1.56 10.32 13.18
CA HIS A 102 -0.23 9.80 13.47
C HIS A 102 -0.38 8.69 14.51
N GLY A 103 0.03 7.47 14.17
CA GLY A 103 0.11 6.34 15.09
C GLY A 103 1.56 5.95 15.39
N CYS A 104 1.71 4.97 16.28
CA CYS A 104 3.02 4.40 16.61
C CYS A 104 3.70 3.87 15.33
N GLY A 105 4.92 4.33 15.08
CA GLY A 105 5.74 3.85 13.96
C GLY A 105 6.15 2.39 14.11
N ALA A 106 6.84 1.87 13.09
CA ALA A 106 7.57 0.62 13.27
C ALA A 106 8.66 0.84 14.32
N MET A 107 8.68 0.00 15.35
CA MET A 107 9.71 -0.01 16.39
C MET A 107 10.47 -1.33 16.31
N ALA A 108 11.77 -1.28 16.53
CA ALA A 108 12.63 -2.46 16.59
C ALA A 108 13.47 -2.41 17.86
N VAL A 109 13.83 -3.58 18.36
CA VAL A 109 14.79 -3.79 19.45
C VAL A 109 15.94 -4.63 18.92
N GLU A 110 17.13 -4.38 19.43
CA GLU A 110 18.31 -5.16 19.04
C GLU A 110 18.23 -6.57 19.66
N PRO A 111 18.46 -7.64 18.89
CA PRO A 111 18.64 -8.98 19.46
C PRO A 111 19.81 -8.98 20.47
N PRO A 112 19.72 -9.72 21.59
CA PRO A 112 18.69 -10.70 21.94
C PRO A 112 17.47 -10.13 22.70
N CYS A 113 17.26 -8.82 22.69
CA CYS A 113 16.17 -8.18 23.40
C CYS A 113 14.82 -8.31 22.67
N VAL A 114 13.73 -8.29 23.43
CA VAL A 114 12.35 -8.33 22.93
C VAL A 114 11.50 -7.22 23.55
N PHE A 115 10.44 -6.81 22.86
CA PHE A 115 9.43 -5.94 23.46
C PHE A 115 8.57 -6.73 24.46
N GLY A 116 8.46 -6.20 25.68
CA GLY A 116 7.47 -6.60 26.67
C GLY A 116 6.17 -5.81 26.53
N ASP A 117 5.48 -5.65 27.67
CA ASP A 117 4.22 -4.90 27.74
C ASP A 117 4.42 -3.39 27.54
N TYR A 118 3.32 -2.69 27.29
CA TYR A 118 3.30 -1.23 27.22
C TYR A 118 3.67 -0.62 28.57
N VAL A 119 4.52 0.42 28.56
CA VAL A 119 4.88 1.18 29.78
C VAL A 119 3.65 1.88 30.34
N ASN A 120 2.92 2.62 29.49
CA ASN A 120 1.65 3.23 29.85
C ASN A 120 0.72 3.37 28.66
N ARG A 121 -0.17 2.40 28.47
CA ARG A 121 -1.11 2.40 27.34
C ARG A 121 -2.13 3.54 27.36
N ASN A 122 -2.38 4.15 28.53
CA ASN A 122 -3.36 5.21 28.71
C ASN A 122 -2.75 6.62 28.59
N ALA A 123 -1.44 6.73 28.36
CA ALA A 123 -0.80 8.00 28.09
C ALA A 123 -1.27 8.59 26.74
N GLN A 124 -1.00 9.87 26.52
CA GLN A 124 -1.24 10.48 25.21
C GLN A 124 -0.14 10.05 24.23
N TYR A 125 -0.44 10.06 22.94
CA TYR A 125 0.58 9.86 21.91
C TYR A 125 1.65 10.98 22.01
N PRO A 126 2.96 10.66 21.92
CA PRO A 126 3.54 9.37 21.55
C PRO A 126 3.82 8.42 22.71
N ASP A 127 3.64 8.85 23.95
CA ASP A 127 4.09 8.12 25.15
C ASP A 127 3.37 6.77 25.32
N CYS A 128 2.12 6.66 24.86
CA CYS A 128 1.40 5.39 24.84
C CYS A 128 1.96 4.33 23.87
N CYS A 129 2.92 4.70 23.02
CA CYS A 129 3.61 3.77 22.14
C CYS A 129 4.74 3.02 22.86
N GLU A 130 5.20 3.52 24.01
CA GLU A 130 6.37 2.99 24.70
C GLU A 130 6.08 1.59 25.27
N LYS A 131 7.05 0.70 25.09
CA LYS A 131 7.03 -0.68 25.59
C LYS A 131 8.30 -0.96 26.36
N HIS A 132 8.20 -1.80 27.38
CA HIS A 132 9.37 -2.32 28.07
C HIS A 132 10.26 -3.09 27.09
N VAL A 133 11.57 -2.97 27.25
CA VAL A 133 12.55 -3.79 26.53
C VAL A 133 13.12 -4.81 27.49
N ILE A 134 12.91 -6.07 27.19
CA ILE A 134 13.36 -7.20 28.01
C ILE A 134 14.56 -7.81 27.30
N CYS A 135 15.74 -7.65 27.89
CA CYS A 135 16.97 -8.28 27.43
C CYS A 135 17.32 -9.43 28.37
N PRO A 136 17.80 -10.58 27.87
CA PRO A 136 18.38 -11.60 28.72
C PRO A 136 19.56 -11.01 29.49
N GLU A 137 19.73 -11.43 30.74
CA GLU A 137 20.90 -11.04 31.53
C GLU A 137 22.16 -11.50 30.81
N ALA A 138 23.18 -10.65 30.81
CA ALA A 138 24.49 -11.00 30.26
C ALA A 138 25.05 -12.15 31.10
N VAL A 139 25.12 -13.34 30.50
CA VAL A 139 25.79 -14.52 31.08
C VAL A 139 27.29 -14.32 31.02
#